data_AF-A0A2S9FJS0-F1
#
_entry.id   AF-A0A2S9FJS0-F1
#
_cell.length_a   1.000
_cell.length_b   1.000
_cell.length_c   1.000
_cell.angle_alpha   90.00
_cell.angle_beta   90.00
_cell.angle_gamma   90.00
#
_symmetry.space_group_name_H-M   'P 1'
#
loop_
_entity.id
_entity.type
_entity.pdbx_description
1 polymer ?
#
loop_
_entity_poly.entity_id
_entity_poly.type
_entity_poly.pdbx_seq_one_letter_code
_entity_poly.pdbx_strand_id
1 'polypeptide(L)'
;WLSAYAKPGQVIAACWEDPPFFSSETDPLVGPGITASIGPLFGLWSHYLGDQWSIGDWDGFIAAVPRELADWQAHVALVVGTAEPSQNLREYDPEWGRAFITGSFAASCPHHVMLSQVKVPVLFTHHFRMIDEGSGGLIGACADPQAERVVQLVRRAGQRITYRSFPMMAHSMHGQDPTLFADT
;
A
#
# COMPACT_ATOMS: atom_id res chain seq x y z
N TRP A 1 -4.87 -7.25 -4.49
CA TRP A 1 -3.43 -7.57 -4.30
C TRP A 1 -3.10 -9.04 -4.49
N LEU A 2 -3.67 -9.71 -5.49
CA LEU A 2 -3.49 -11.15 -5.69
C LEU A 2 -3.08 -11.45 -7.13
N SER A 3 -1.79 -11.28 -7.43
CA SER A 3 -1.17 -12.02 -8.52
C SER A 3 -0.83 -13.41 -8.00
N ALA A 4 -1.70 -14.37 -8.28
CA ALA A 4 -1.56 -15.72 -7.75
C ALA A 4 -0.29 -16.41 -8.27
N TYR A 5 0.44 -17.09 -7.38
CA TYR A 5 1.41 -18.09 -7.79
C TYR A 5 0.65 -19.29 -8.39
N ALA A 6 0.66 -19.39 -9.71
CA ALA A 6 -0.12 -20.37 -10.46
C ALA A 6 0.78 -21.24 -11.34
N LYS A 7 0.31 -22.42 -11.73
CA LYS A 7 1.04 -23.28 -12.67
C LYS A 7 1.12 -22.60 -14.05
N PRO A 8 2.16 -22.89 -14.87
CA PRO A 8 2.25 -22.40 -16.23
C PRO A 8 0.95 -22.62 -17.01
N GLY A 9 0.43 -21.56 -17.63
CA GLY A 9 -0.81 -21.57 -18.41
C GLY A 9 -2.12 -21.37 -17.61
N GLN A 10 -2.10 -21.32 -16.28
CA GLN A 10 -3.32 -21.04 -15.49
C GLN A 10 -3.65 -19.53 -15.40
N VAL A 11 -2.64 -18.67 -15.52
CA VAL A 11 -2.79 -17.21 -15.59
C VAL A 11 -2.29 -16.77 -16.95
N ILE A 12 -3.07 -15.94 -17.65
CA ILE A 12 -2.76 -15.44 -19.00
C ILE A 12 -2.37 -13.96 -19.03
N ALA A 13 -2.74 -13.20 -17.99
CA ALA A 13 -2.40 -11.80 -17.76
C ALA A 13 -2.61 -11.46 -16.28
N ALA A 14 -2.04 -10.35 -15.81
CA ALA A 14 -2.32 -9.80 -14.48
C ALA A 14 -2.75 -8.33 -14.58
N CYS A 15 -3.74 -7.94 -13.75
CA CYS A 15 -4.07 -6.53 -13.50
C CYS A 15 -3.54 -6.14 -12.11
N TRP A 16 -2.77 -5.06 -12.06
CA TRP A 16 -2.21 -4.47 -10.86
C TRP A 16 -2.77 -3.07 -10.70
N GLU A 17 -3.77 -2.96 -9.82
CA GLU A 17 -4.37 -1.70 -9.46
C GLU A 17 -3.56 -1.01 -8.34
N ASP A 18 -2.87 0.06 -8.70
CA ASP A 18 -2.10 0.97 -7.82
C ASP A 18 -1.02 0.40 -6.88
N PRO A 19 -0.05 -0.42 -7.36
CA PRO A 19 0.93 -1.09 -6.50
C PRO A 19 1.80 -0.23 -5.59
N PRO A 20 1.73 -0.42 -4.25
CA PRO A 20 2.79 -0.05 -3.34
C PRO A 20 3.96 -1.04 -3.43
N PHE A 21 4.38 -1.37 -4.66
CA PHE A 21 5.64 -2.03 -4.90
C PHE A 21 6.75 -1.10 -4.43
N PHE A 22 7.73 -1.65 -3.73
CA PHE A 22 8.80 -0.94 -3.01
C PHE A 22 8.30 -0.14 -1.80
N SER A 23 7.31 0.73 -1.92
CA SER A 23 6.82 1.55 -0.79
C SER A 23 6.19 0.78 0.37
N SER A 24 5.82 -0.50 0.20
CA SER A 24 5.45 -1.40 1.30
C SER A 24 6.63 -2.12 1.97
N GLU A 25 7.85 -1.99 1.46
CA GLU A 25 9.08 -2.47 2.08
C GLU A 25 9.57 -1.45 3.12
N THR A 26 10.28 -1.91 4.15
CA THR A 26 10.93 -1.04 5.15
C THR A 26 12.22 -0.39 4.63
N ASP A 27 12.96 -1.11 3.79
CA ASP A 27 14.18 -0.64 3.12
C ASP A 27 14.11 -0.98 1.61
N PRO A 28 13.37 -0.17 0.82
CA PRO A 28 13.20 -0.43 -0.60
C PRO A 28 14.43 -0.10 -1.44
N LEU A 29 14.59 -0.86 -2.53
CA LEU A 29 15.61 -0.59 -3.56
C LEU A 29 15.46 0.80 -4.24
N VAL A 30 14.28 1.42 -4.16
CA VAL A 30 13.96 2.70 -4.80
C VAL A 30 12.82 3.42 -4.09
N GLY A 31 12.93 4.74 -3.98
CA GLY A 31 11.89 5.60 -3.40
C GLY A 31 11.70 5.44 -1.89
N PRO A 32 10.68 6.10 -1.31
CA PRO A 32 10.37 6.01 0.11
C PRO A 32 9.73 4.65 0.46
N GLY A 33 10.11 4.09 1.61
CA GLY A 33 9.53 2.87 2.19
C GLY A 33 8.33 3.15 3.09
N ILE A 34 7.79 2.09 3.69
CA ILE A 34 6.50 2.13 4.41
C ILE A 34 6.52 3.06 5.61
N THR A 35 7.65 3.17 6.30
CA THR A 35 7.90 4.08 7.43
C THR A 35 7.90 5.56 7.03
N ALA A 36 8.19 5.86 5.75
CA ALA A 36 8.09 7.18 5.13
C ALA A 36 6.80 7.32 4.29
N SER A 37 5.76 6.53 4.59
CA SER A 37 4.43 6.59 3.96
C SER A 37 3.36 6.31 5.02
N ILE A 38 2.41 5.40 4.80
CA ILE A 38 1.29 5.11 5.72
C ILE A 38 1.69 4.33 6.99
N GLY A 39 2.92 3.80 7.06
CA GLY A 39 3.40 2.93 8.14
C GLY A 39 3.22 3.43 9.57
N PRO A 40 3.40 4.72 9.90
CA PRO A 40 3.14 5.25 11.24
C PRO A 40 1.70 5.00 11.73
N LEU A 41 0.70 5.08 10.84
CA LEU A 41 -0.69 4.76 11.19
C LEU A 41 -0.86 3.25 11.48
N PHE A 42 -0.19 2.38 10.72
CA PHE A 42 -0.17 0.94 11.00
C PHE A 42 0.53 0.62 12.33
N GLY A 43 1.52 1.43 12.73
CA GLY A 43 2.12 1.40 14.06
C GLY A 43 1.13 1.68 15.17
N LEU A 44 0.37 2.77 15.06
CA LEU A 44 -0.68 3.11 16.02
C LEU A 44 -1.79 2.04 16.08
N TRP A 45 -2.26 1.52 14.94
CA TRP A 45 -3.24 0.43 14.94
C TRP A 45 -2.69 -0.86 15.56
N SER A 46 -1.44 -1.24 15.26
CA SER A 46 -0.81 -2.40 15.91
C SER A 46 -0.75 -2.24 17.42
N HIS A 47 -0.41 -1.05 17.92
CA HIS A 47 -0.25 -0.79 19.34
C HIS A 47 -1.60 -0.72 20.08
N TYR A 48 -2.51 0.15 19.62
CA TYR A 48 -3.77 0.46 20.28
C TYR A 48 -4.92 -0.52 19.96
N LEU A 49 -4.74 -1.46 19.02
CA LEU A 49 -5.72 -2.52 18.76
C LEU A 49 -5.19 -3.92 19.10
N GLY A 50 -3.88 -4.11 19.31
CA GLY A 50 -3.26 -5.44 19.36
C GLY A 50 -2.42 -5.85 20.56
N ASP A 51 -1.68 -4.95 21.20
CA ASP A 51 -0.81 -5.34 22.32
C ASP A 51 -1.65 -5.61 23.58
N GLN A 52 -1.32 -6.67 24.34
CA GLN A 52 -2.14 -7.22 25.44
C GLN A 52 -2.66 -6.20 26.47
N TRP A 53 -1.99 -5.06 26.65
CA TRP A 53 -2.32 -4.01 27.61
C TRP A 53 -3.12 -2.84 27.02
N SER A 54 -3.29 -2.82 25.70
CA SER A 54 -3.92 -1.74 24.92
C SER A 54 -4.90 -2.24 23.86
N ILE A 55 -5.21 -3.55 23.79
CA ILE A 55 -6.25 -4.09 22.88
C ILE A 55 -7.57 -3.32 23.03
N GLY A 56 -7.97 -2.63 21.96
CA GLY A 56 -9.22 -1.89 21.90
C GLY A 56 -9.18 -0.52 22.58
N ASP A 57 -8.00 0.02 22.88
CA ASP A 57 -7.83 1.37 23.46
C ASP A 57 -8.02 2.46 22.40
N TRP A 58 -9.30 2.66 22.02
CA TRP A 58 -9.71 3.66 21.05
C TRP A 58 -9.45 5.09 21.54
N ASP A 59 -9.65 5.37 22.82
CA ASP A 59 -9.38 6.69 23.41
C ASP A 59 -7.88 7.02 23.37
N GLY A 60 -7.02 6.05 23.69
CA GLY A 60 -5.57 6.16 23.55
C GLY A 60 -5.13 6.38 22.10
N PHE A 61 -5.71 5.64 21.15
CA PHE A 61 -5.47 5.83 19.72
C PHE A 61 -5.82 7.27 19.27
N ILE A 62 -7.03 7.74 19.57
CA ILE A 62 -7.48 9.09 19.21
C ILE A 62 -6.60 10.17 19.86
N ALA A 63 -6.16 9.96 21.10
CA ALA A 63 -5.24 10.87 21.79
C ALA A 63 -3.82 10.89 21.19
N ALA A 64 -3.36 9.78 20.60
CA ALA A 64 -2.04 9.63 19.98
C ALA A 64 -1.96 10.21 18.56
N VAL A 65 -3.00 10.05 17.75
CA VAL A 65 -3.08 10.54 16.35
C VAL A 65 -2.50 11.95 16.15
N PRO A 66 -2.93 13.02 16.85
CA PRO A 66 -2.43 14.38 16.62
C PRO A 66 -1.01 14.65 17.18
N ARG A 67 -0.39 13.67 17.84
CA ARG A 67 0.98 13.77 18.39
C ARG A 67 2.00 12.99 17.58
N GLU A 68 1.58 11.91 16.94
CA GLU A 68 2.46 10.87 16.39
C GLU A 68 2.33 10.69 14.87
N LEU A 69 1.31 11.30 14.24
CA LEU A 69 1.08 11.27 12.79
C LEU A 69 1.28 12.65 12.15
N ALA A 70 1.68 12.65 10.88
CA ALA A 70 1.57 13.82 10.02
C ALA A 70 0.10 14.15 9.71
N ASP A 71 -0.22 15.41 9.42
CA ASP A 71 -1.60 15.89 9.21
C ASP A 71 -2.42 15.04 8.22
N TRP A 72 -1.80 14.58 7.12
CA TRP A 72 -2.46 13.74 6.13
C TRP A 72 -2.74 12.31 6.63
N GLN A 73 -1.84 11.74 7.43
CA GLN A 73 -2.03 10.43 8.08
C GLN A 73 -3.11 10.53 9.16
N ALA A 74 -3.12 11.63 9.93
CA ALA A 74 -4.16 11.92 10.90
C ALA A 74 -5.53 12.11 10.23
N HIS A 75 -5.60 12.77 9.07
CA HIS A 75 -6.81 12.86 8.28
C HIS A 75 -7.30 11.48 7.83
N VAL A 76 -6.42 10.63 7.29
CA VAL A 76 -6.76 9.24 6.93
C VAL A 76 -7.28 8.47 8.15
N ALA A 77 -6.60 8.55 9.30
CA ALA A 77 -6.97 7.89 10.54
C ALA A 77 -8.38 8.29 11.05
N LEU A 78 -8.69 9.58 11.00
CA LEU A 78 -9.93 10.15 11.53
C LEU A 78 -11.10 10.08 10.53
N VAL A 79 -10.85 9.97 9.22
CA VAL A 79 -11.89 9.62 8.25
C VAL A 79 -12.43 8.20 8.48
N VAL A 80 -11.65 7.30 9.09
CA VAL A 80 -12.12 5.99 9.59
C VAL A 80 -12.68 6.03 11.01
N GLY A 81 -12.53 7.15 11.73
CA GLY A 81 -12.74 7.24 13.18
C GLY A 81 -13.85 8.19 13.59
N THR A 82 -14.97 7.65 14.06
CA THR A 82 -16.01 8.44 14.73
C THR A 82 -15.73 8.53 16.24
N ALA A 83 -16.71 8.92 17.06
CA ALA A 83 -16.63 8.72 18.51
C ALA A 83 -16.36 7.24 18.89
N GLU A 84 -16.68 6.30 17.99
CA GLU A 84 -16.44 4.87 18.08
C GLU A 84 -15.58 4.38 16.89
N PRO A 85 -14.82 3.27 17.04
CA PRO A 85 -14.13 2.64 15.91
C PRO A 85 -15.14 2.09 14.91
N SER A 86 -14.87 2.29 13.61
CA SER A 86 -15.67 1.73 12.52
C SER A 86 -15.67 0.20 12.52
N GLN A 87 -16.64 -0.43 11.85
CA GLN A 87 -16.76 -1.90 11.82
C GLN A 87 -15.48 -2.59 11.31
N ASN A 88 -14.85 -2.04 10.27
CA ASN A 88 -13.60 -2.59 9.73
C ASN A 88 -12.39 -2.44 10.67
N LEU A 89 -12.42 -1.54 11.65
CA LEU A 89 -11.39 -1.41 12.68
C LEU A 89 -11.67 -2.31 13.89
N ARG A 90 -12.95 -2.62 14.18
CA ARG A 90 -13.33 -3.62 15.20
C ARG A 90 -12.95 -5.05 14.82
N GLU A 91 -12.83 -5.32 13.52
CA GLU A 91 -12.43 -6.61 12.95
C GLU A 91 -10.97 -6.59 12.43
N TYR A 92 -10.22 -5.51 12.67
CA TYR A 92 -8.85 -5.37 12.17
C TYR A 92 -7.92 -6.35 12.88
N ASP A 93 -7.16 -7.12 12.11
CA ASP A 93 -6.05 -7.93 12.63
C ASP A 93 -4.84 -7.02 12.91
N PRO A 94 -4.46 -6.80 14.19
CA PRO A 94 -3.36 -5.91 14.53
C PRO A 94 -2.00 -6.43 14.03
N GLU A 95 -1.86 -7.75 13.85
CA GLU A 95 -0.67 -8.37 13.26
C GLU A 95 -0.45 -7.91 11.81
N TRP A 96 -1.52 -7.53 11.09
CA TRP A 96 -1.41 -6.96 9.75
C TRP A 96 -0.56 -5.68 9.78
N GLY A 97 -0.92 -4.72 10.63
CA GLY A 97 -0.18 -3.47 10.80
C GLY A 97 1.25 -3.72 11.29
N ARG A 98 1.41 -4.64 12.26
CA ARG A 98 2.72 -5.06 12.79
C ARG A 98 3.62 -5.65 11.71
N ALA A 99 3.07 -6.41 10.77
CA ALA A 99 3.84 -7.07 9.72
C ALA A 99 4.49 -6.07 8.74
N PHE A 100 3.79 -4.97 8.43
CA PHE A 100 4.36 -3.90 7.59
C PHE A 100 5.47 -3.13 8.30
N ILE A 101 5.22 -2.64 9.52
CA ILE A 101 6.21 -1.79 10.25
C ILE A 101 7.47 -2.57 10.67
N THR A 102 7.35 -3.88 10.88
CA THR A 102 8.50 -4.77 11.15
C THR A 102 9.17 -5.31 9.87
N GLY A 103 8.59 -5.03 8.69
CA GLY A 103 9.05 -5.54 7.40
C GLY A 103 8.79 -7.03 7.14
N SER A 104 8.20 -7.76 8.10
CA SER A 104 7.92 -9.20 7.94
C SER A 104 6.90 -9.49 6.83
N PHE A 105 6.02 -8.54 6.49
CA PHE A 105 5.10 -8.62 5.35
C PHE A 105 5.80 -8.90 4.01
N ALA A 106 6.93 -8.22 3.75
CA ALA A 106 7.68 -8.33 2.50
C ALA A 106 8.96 -9.20 2.60
N ALA A 107 9.32 -9.68 3.81
CA ALA A 107 10.61 -10.31 4.08
C ALA A 107 10.93 -11.53 3.19
N SER A 108 9.91 -12.32 2.82
CA SER A 108 10.06 -13.49 1.92
C SER A 108 9.73 -13.17 0.45
N CYS A 109 9.36 -11.93 0.14
CA CYS A 109 8.98 -11.49 -1.21
C CYS A 109 9.54 -10.10 -1.57
N PRO A 110 10.89 -9.94 -1.68
CA PRO A 110 11.46 -8.67 -2.14
C PRO A 110 10.93 -8.31 -3.54
N HIS A 111 10.31 -7.15 -3.69
CA HIS A 111 9.56 -6.80 -4.90
C HIS A 111 10.45 -6.81 -6.14
N HIS A 112 11.72 -6.40 -6.01
CA HIS A 112 12.66 -6.43 -7.14
C HIS A 112 12.90 -7.87 -7.67
N VAL A 113 12.91 -8.87 -6.79
CA VAL A 113 13.03 -10.29 -7.17
C VAL A 113 11.74 -10.76 -7.80
N MET A 114 10.60 -10.56 -7.13
CA MET A 114 9.27 -10.96 -7.62
C MET A 114 8.97 -10.38 -9.01
N LEU A 115 9.17 -9.07 -9.19
CA LEU A 115 8.90 -8.36 -10.44
C LEU A 115 9.84 -8.78 -11.58
N SER A 116 11.06 -9.22 -11.27
CA SER A 116 11.97 -9.82 -12.26
C SER A 116 11.52 -11.21 -12.76
N GLN A 117 10.56 -11.84 -12.08
CA GLN A 117 10.08 -13.19 -12.37
C GLN A 117 8.68 -13.24 -12.98
N VAL A 118 8.06 -12.11 -13.31
CA VAL A 118 6.74 -12.08 -13.97
C VAL A 118 6.76 -12.88 -15.29
N LYS A 119 5.74 -13.73 -15.48
CA LYS A 119 5.65 -14.68 -16.62
C LYS A 119 4.49 -14.39 -17.59
N VAL A 120 3.70 -13.34 -17.33
CA VAL A 120 2.51 -12.99 -18.10
C VAL A 120 2.49 -11.49 -18.43
N PRO A 121 1.77 -11.06 -19.48
CA PRO A 121 1.45 -9.65 -19.71
C PRO A 121 0.77 -8.99 -18.51
N VAL A 122 1.05 -7.71 -18.31
CA VAL A 122 0.58 -6.93 -17.17
C VAL A 122 -0.14 -5.66 -17.63
N LEU A 123 -1.29 -5.37 -17.01
CA LEU A 123 -1.83 -4.02 -16.87
C LEU A 123 -1.43 -3.50 -15.48
N PHE A 124 -0.79 -2.33 -15.43
CA PHE A 124 -0.41 -1.64 -14.19
C PHE A 124 -1.02 -0.24 -14.24
N THR A 125 -2.00 0.01 -13.36
CA THR A 125 -2.56 1.35 -13.14
C THR A 125 -1.88 1.99 -11.93
N HIS A 126 -1.55 3.28 -12.01
CA HIS A 126 -0.81 4.01 -10.98
C HIS A 126 -1.51 5.34 -10.69
N HIS A 127 -2.03 5.50 -9.49
CA HIS A 127 -3.10 6.44 -9.19
C HIS A 127 -2.56 7.78 -8.63
N PHE A 128 -3.31 8.44 -7.76
CA PHE A 128 -2.85 9.62 -7.03
C PHE A 128 -1.63 9.30 -6.16
N ARG A 129 -0.61 10.15 -6.25
CA ARG A 129 0.57 10.15 -5.39
C ARG A 129 1.18 11.54 -5.32
N MET A 130 1.75 11.88 -4.18
CA MET A 130 2.60 13.06 -3.98
C MET A 130 3.56 12.84 -2.81
N ILE A 131 4.64 13.61 -2.78
CA ILE A 131 5.44 13.76 -1.55
C ILE A 131 4.85 14.94 -0.78
N ASP A 132 4.52 14.72 0.48
CA ASP A 132 4.10 15.78 1.40
C ASP A 132 5.31 16.65 1.78
N GLU A 133 5.21 17.96 1.56
CA GLU A 133 6.33 18.89 1.81
C GLU A 133 6.66 19.03 3.31
N GLY A 134 5.67 18.83 4.19
CA GLY A 134 5.81 18.97 5.64
C GLY A 134 6.52 17.77 6.29
N SER A 135 6.06 16.55 5.99
CA SER A 135 6.63 15.30 6.55
C SER A 135 7.73 14.67 5.69
N GLY A 136 7.85 15.07 4.41
CA GLY A 136 8.68 14.38 3.42
C GLY A 136 8.15 13.00 3.01
N GLY A 137 6.97 12.61 3.50
CA GLY A 137 6.39 11.28 3.29
C GLY A 137 5.64 11.13 1.97
N LEU A 138 5.58 9.89 1.46
CA LEU A 138 4.75 9.54 0.32
C LEU A 138 3.28 9.41 0.72
N ILE A 139 2.44 10.29 0.18
CA ILE A 139 0.99 10.11 0.09
C ILE A 139 0.70 9.35 -1.22
N GLY A 140 -0.07 8.27 -1.14
CA GLY A 140 -0.36 7.39 -2.29
C GLY A 140 0.40 6.07 -2.20
N ALA A 141 0.06 5.12 -3.07
CA ALA A 141 0.63 3.78 -2.97
C ALA A 141 2.05 3.70 -3.51
N CYS A 142 2.35 4.26 -4.68
CA CYS A 142 3.67 4.21 -5.31
C CYS A 142 4.18 5.61 -5.62
N ALA A 143 5.50 5.81 -5.60
CA ALA A 143 6.13 7.01 -6.17
C ALA A 143 6.50 6.80 -7.65
N ASP A 144 6.66 7.87 -8.42
CA ASP A 144 7.03 7.77 -9.84
C ASP A 144 8.32 6.95 -10.09
N PRO A 145 9.43 7.13 -9.35
CA PRO A 145 10.63 6.29 -9.52
C PRO A 145 10.41 4.81 -9.22
N GLN A 146 9.46 4.50 -8.33
CA GLN A 146 9.08 3.13 -7.99
C GLN A 146 8.28 2.51 -9.14
N ALA A 147 7.26 3.22 -9.65
CA ALA A 147 6.49 2.79 -10.81
C ALA A 147 7.35 2.61 -12.08
N GLU A 148 8.29 3.51 -12.33
CA GLU A 148 9.30 3.35 -13.39
C GLU A 148 10.13 2.06 -13.21
N ARG A 149 10.57 1.79 -11.97
CA ARG A 149 11.36 0.59 -11.66
C ARG A 149 10.57 -0.70 -11.88
N VAL A 150 9.28 -0.72 -11.54
CA VAL A 150 8.35 -1.82 -11.84
C VAL A 150 8.33 -2.09 -13.34
N VAL A 151 8.09 -1.05 -14.15
CA VAL A 151 8.03 -1.16 -15.62
C VAL A 151 9.35 -1.66 -16.20
N GLN A 152 10.50 -1.19 -15.69
CA GLN A 152 11.81 -1.68 -16.12
C GLN A 152 12.01 -3.17 -15.81
N LEU A 153 11.64 -3.63 -14.61
CA LEU A 153 11.84 -5.02 -14.19
C LEU A 153 10.98 -6.00 -15.00
N VAL A 154 9.69 -5.69 -15.20
CA VAL A 154 8.78 -6.54 -15.98
C VAL A 154 9.20 -6.62 -17.45
N ARG A 155 9.66 -5.50 -18.04
CA ARG A 155 10.23 -5.51 -19.41
C ARG A 155 11.51 -6.34 -19.51
N ARG A 156 12.40 -6.27 -18.49
CA ARG A 156 13.61 -7.10 -18.43
C ARG A 156 13.32 -8.59 -18.23
N ALA A 157 12.19 -8.94 -17.62
CA ALA A 157 11.66 -10.31 -17.56
C ALA A 157 11.10 -10.82 -18.90
N GLY A 158 11.14 -10.00 -19.97
CA GLY A 158 10.64 -10.34 -21.30
C GLY A 158 9.12 -10.19 -21.46
N GLN A 159 8.43 -9.61 -20.48
CA GLN A 159 6.98 -9.47 -20.50
C GLN A 159 6.51 -8.10 -20.99
N ARG A 160 5.30 -8.07 -21.54
CA ARG A 160 4.60 -6.84 -21.92
C ARG A 160 4.00 -6.21 -20.66
N ILE A 161 4.15 -4.90 -20.52
CA ILE A 161 3.47 -4.13 -19.47
C ILE A 161 2.84 -2.87 -20.05
N THR A 162 1.53 -2.76 -19.89
CA THR A 162 0.73 -1.57 -20.15
C THR A 162 0.68 -0.77 -18.86
N TYR A 163 1.39 0.36 -18.83
CA TYR A 163 1.34 1.30 -17.70
C TYR A 163 0.33 2.41 -18.00
N ARG A 164 -0.57 2.68 -17.06
CA ARG A 164 -1.56 3.76 -17.10
C ARG A 164 -1.45 4.60 -15.83
N SER A 165 -1.33 5.92 -15.96
CA SER A 165 -1.37 6.81 -14.80
C SER A 165 -2.73 7.49 -14.69
N PHE A 166 -3.33 7.42 -13.51
CA PHE A 166 -4.62 8.02 -13.17
C PHE A 166 -4.45 8.91 -11.92
N PRO A 167 -3.74 10.05 -12.02
CA PRO A 167 -3.40 10.88 -10.87
C PRO A 167 -4.61 11.48 -10.12
N MET A 168 -5.83 11.36 -10.67
CA MET A 168 -7.08 11.82 -10.04
C MET A 168 -7.89 10.70 -9.37
N MET A 169 -7.43 9.46 -9.44
CA MET A 169 -8.06 8.32 -8.77
C MET A 169 -7.41 8.10 -7.40
N ALA A 170 -8.21 7.73 -6.41
CA ALA A 170 -7.75 7.16 -5.15
C ALA A 170 -7.25 5.73 -5.34
N HIS A 171 -6.64 5.17 -4.30
CA HIS A 171 -6.04 3.83 -4.29
C HIS A 171 -6.99 2.70 -4.77
N SER A 172 -8.29 2.82 -4.49
CA SER A 172 -9.35 1.96 -5.04
C SER A 172 -10.07 2.70 -6.17
N MET A 173 -9.57 2.56 -7.39
CA MET A 173 -10.26 3.07 -8.58
C MET A 173 -11.54 2.26 -8.84
N HIS A 174 -11.54 0.95 -8.59
CA HIS A 174 -12.77 0.13 -8.64
C HIS A 174 -13.87 0.59 -7.66
N GLY A 175 -13.51 1.26 -6.56
CA GLY A 175 -14.45 1.82 -5.60
C GLY A 175 -14.89 3.25 -5.95
N GLN A 176 -13.98 4.07 -6.48
CA GLN A 176 -14.24 5.46 -6.86
C GLN A 176 -14.95 5.60 -8.21
N ASP A 177 -14.46 4.92 -9.25
CA ASP A 177 -15.01 4.92 -10.61
C ASP A 177 -14.99 3.49 -11.19
N PRO A 178 -16.03 2.68 -10.90
CA PRO A 178 -16.13 1.32 -11.41
C PRO A 178 -16.18 1.23 -12.94
N THR A 179 -16.65 2.30 -13.62
CA THR A 179 -16.73 2.33 -15.09
C THR A 179 -15.34 2.49 -15.68
N LEU A 180 -14.57 3.47 -15.21
CA LEU A 180 -13.19 3.66 -15.63
C LEU A 180 -12.32 2.42 -15.33
N PHE A 181 -12.55 1.77 -14.18
CA PHE A 181 -11.86 0.52 -13.85
C PHE A 181 -12.19 -0.62 -14.83
N ALA A 182 -13.44 -0.75 -15.26
CA ALA A 182 -13.86 -1.80 -16.19
C ALA A 182 -13.40 -1.55 -17.65
N ASP A 183 -13.24 -0.28 -18.05
CA ASP A 183 -12.86 0.13 -19.40
C ASP A 183 -11.33 0.18 -19.66
N THR A 184 -10.49 0.00 -18.63
CA THR A 184 -9.02 0.20 -18.66
C THR A 184 -8.19 -1.02 -19.08
#